data_AF-A0AAU5W6B6-F1
#
_entry.id   AF-A0AAU5W6B6-F1
#
_cell.length_a   1.000
_cell.length_b   1.000
_cell.length_c   1.000
_cell.angle_alpha   90.00
_cell.angle_beta   90.00
_cell.angle_gamma   90.00
#
_symmetry.space_group_name_H-M   'P 1'
#
loop_
_entity.id
_entity.type
_entity.pdbx_description
1 polymer ?
#
loop_
_entity_poly.entity_id
_entity_poly.type
_entity_poly.pdbx_seq_one_letter_code
_entity_poly.pdbx_strand_id
1 'polypeptide(L)'
;MTVTEADKVKAHAARRDGAAVHDFRLWSRIYPATGREGYVPLAFVFTGKTKAQRASRMRRLEQAARSYFAGAKYAGGDITAVDYHQALPVVVTELERITADPKGAAGKVGRRLGREEWQTLTDALDNPDGDRLYVVQTEQAHRRQKEREAATLEAQRPVCRRCGAKFTDDRWQMVRQYRADQLNELCGPCLTEHHEQAKAARDAERRAEEAAAREAAEAEAKKNRGLFGRRR
;
A
#
# COMPACT_ATOMS: atom_id res chain seq x y z
N MET A 1 -4.71 -22.65 -35.36
CA MET A 1 -5.26 -21.28 -35.46
C MET A 1 -4.30 -20.35 -34.74
N THR A 2 -3.62 -19.47 -35.48
CA THR A 2 -2.65 -18.51 -34.94
C THR A 2 -3.39 -17.30 -34.38
N VAL A 3 -3.29 -17.11 -33.06
CA VAL A 3 -3.88 -15.98 -32.34
C VAL A 3 -3.13 -14.70 -32.74
N THR A 4 -3.86 -13.68 -33.19
CA THR A 4 -3.26 -12.43 -33.68
C THR A 4 -2.62 -11.63 -32.54
N GLU A 5 -1.66 -10.76 -32.85
CA GLU A 5 -0.99 -9.89 -31.88
C GLU A 5 -2.00 -9.00 -31.10
N ALA A 6 -3.05 -8.53 -31.79
CA ALA A 6 -4.14 -7.76 -31.19
C ALA A 6 -4.95 -8.59 -30.18
N ASP A 7 -5.16 -9.88 -30.44
CA ASP A 7 -5.81 -10.80 -29.51
C ASP A 7 -4.95 -11.08 -28.28
N LYS A 8 -3.61 -11.10 -28.42
CA LYS A 8 -2.69 -11.25 -27.28
C LYS A 8 -2.72 -10.04 -26.35
N VAL A 9 -2.70 -8.83 -26.91
CA VAL A 9 -2.78 -7.58 -26.12
C VAL A 9 -4.14 -7.49 -25.42
N LYS A 10 -5.24 -7.81 -26.11
CA LYS A 10 -6.58 -7.88 -25.51
C LYS A 10 -6.68 -8.96 -24.43
N ALA A 11 -6.10 -10.14 -24.65
CA ALA A 11 -6.03 -11.19 -23.64
C ALA A 11 -5.20 -10.77 -22.41
N HIS A 12 -4.19 -9.92 -22.61
CA HIS A 12 -3.39 -9.38 -21.52
C HIS A 12 -4.13 -8.29 -20.72
N ALA A 13 -4.97 -7.48 -21.36
CA ALA A 13 -5.86 -6.54 -20.66
C ALA A 13 -6.94 -7.30 -19.86
N ALA A 14 -7.55 -8.32 -20.47
CA ALA A 14 -8.51 -9.22 -19.82
C ALA A 14 -7.99 -9.90 -18.55
N ARG A 15 -6.65 -10.08 -18.41
CA ARG A 15 -6.02 -10.62 -17.19
C ARG A 15 -6.25 -9.78 -15.94
N ARG A 16 -6.41 -8.46 -16.09
CA ARG A 16 -6.51 -7.53 -14.95
C ARG A 16 -7.93 -7.10 -14.65
N ASP A 17 -8.83 -7.20 -15.62
CA ASP A 17 -10.13 -6.55 -15.54
C ASP A 17 -11.33 -7.51 -15.45
N GLY A 18 -11.16 -8.84 -15.57
CA GLY A 18 -12.06 -9.91 -15.07
C GLY A 18 -13.56 -9.74 -15.36
N ALA A 19 -14.22 -8.84 -14.64
CA ALA A 19 -15.56 -8.34 -14.96
C ALA A 19 -15.67 -7.73 -16.37
N ALA A 20 -14.66 -7.01 -16.86
CA ALA A 20 -14.62 -6.46 -18.22
C ALA A 20 -14.50 -7.55 -19.30
N VAL A 21 -14.10 -8.78 -18.94
CA VAL A 21 -14.03 -9.90 -19.91
C VAL A 21 -15.42 -10.28 -20.42
N HIS A 22 -16.47 -10.00 -19.63
CA HIS A 22 -17.86 -10.10 -20.10
C HIS A 22 -18.10 -9.16 -21.29
N ASP A 23 -17.45 -7.99 -21.35
CA ASP A 23 -17.58 -6.98 -22.41
C ASP A 23 -16.88 -7.35 -23.72
N PHE A 24 -15.88 -8.23 -23.70
CA PHE A 24 -14.97 -8.48 -24.82
C PHE A 24 -15.41 -9.52 -25.85
N ARG A 25 -16.52 -10.24 -25.65
CA ARG A 25 -17.00 -11.29 -26.59
C ARG A 25 -18.51 -11.16 -26.82
N LEU A 26 -19.01 -11.83 -27.89
CA LEU A 26 -20.41 -11.87 -28.34
C LEU A 26 -21.48 -11.95 -27.21
N TRP A 27 -21.07 -12.44 -26.04
CA TRP A 27 -21.83 -12.52 -24.81
C TRP A 27 -22.31 -11.18 -24.24
N SER A 28 -21.53 -10.10 -24.22
CA SER A 28 -22.00 -8.78 -23.72
C SER A 28 -23.13 -8.19 -24.54
N ARG A 29 -23.27 -8.61 -25.80
CA ARG A 29 -24.42 -8.25 -26.63
C ARG A 29 -25.70 -8.97 -26.23
N ILE A 30 -25.59 -10.12 -25.56
CA ILE A 30 -26.72 -10.99 -25.22
C ILE A 30 -27.05 -10.93 -23.73
N TYR A 31 -26.05 -10.72 -22.86
CA TYR A 31 -26.21 -10.71 -21.41
C TYR A 31 -25.50 -9.52 -20.77
N PRO A 32 -26.13 -8.86 -19.78
CA PRO A 32 -25.52 -7.73 -19.08
C PRO A 32 -24.30 -8.19 -18.25
N ALA A 33 -23.38 -7.25 -18.03
CA ALA A 33 -22.25 -7.50 -17.16
C ALA A 33 -22.73 -7.90 -15.76
N THR A 34 -22.20 -9.01 -15.23
CA THR A 34 -22.61 -9.55 -13.93
C THR A 34 -21.91 -8.89 -12.75
N GLY A 35 -20.85 -8.12 -13.01
CA GLY A 35 -19.97 -7.56 -11.97
C GLY A 35 -19.20 -8.63 -11.18
N ARG A 36 -19.20 -9.89 -11.63
CA ARG A 36 -18.50 -11.01 -10.99
C ARG A 36 -17.18 -11.28 -11.72
N GLU A 37 -16.18 -11.64 -10.93
CA GLU A 37 -14.87 -12.07 -11.43
C GLU A 37 -14.99 -13.33 -12.30
N GLY A 38 -14.08 -13.41 -13.27
CA GLY A 38 -13.93 -14.58 -14.13
C GLY A 38 -14.81 -14.59 -15.37
N TYR A 39 -14.66 -15.65 -16.14
CA TYR A 39 -15.38 -15.86 -17.39
C TYR A 39 -16.86 -16.18 -17.15
N VAL A 40 -17.61 -16.28 -18.24
CA VAL A 40 -19.03 -16.68 -18.22
C VAL A 40 -19.20 -18.01 -17.47
N PRO A 41 -20.13 -18.09 -16.50
CA PRO A 41 -20.33 -19.29 -15.73
C PRO A 41 -20.91 -20.43 -16.59
N LEU A 42 -20.47 -21.66 -16.31
CA LEU A 42 -20.97 -22.88 -16.94
C LEU A 42 -21.68 -23.75 -15.92
N ALA A 43 -22.85 -24.25 -16.28
CA ALA A 43 -23.62 -25.18 -15.47
C ALA A 43 -23.68 -26.57 -16.13
N PHE A 44 -23.27 -27.61 -15.40
CA PHE A 44 -23.45 -29.01 -15.81
C PHE A 44 -24.54 -29.66 -14.97
N VAL A 45 -25.65 -30.03 -15.62
CA VAL A 45 -26.76 -30.76 -15.00
C VAL A 45 -26.61 -32.24 -15.30
N PHE A 46 -26.30 -33.03 -14.28
CA PHE A 46 -26.17 -34.47 -14.40
C PHE A 46 -27.54 -35.16 -14.27
N THR A 47 -27.79 -36.12 -15.15
CA THR A 47 -29.00 -36.96 -15.15
C THR A 47 -28.62 -38.46 -15.21
N GLY A 48 -29.51 -39.35 -14.76
CA GLY A 48 -29.43 -40.80 -15.03
C GLY A 48 -29.02 -41.72 -13.87
N LYS A 49 -28.83 -43.00 -14.20
CA LYS A 49 -29.15 -44.24 -13.43
C LYS A 49 -28.88 -44.29 -11.92
N THR A 50 -27.74 -43.83 -11.38
CA THR A 50 -27.47 -43.90 -9.91
C THR A 50 -26.67 -42.71 -9.35
N LYS A 51 -26.88 -42.41 -8.05
CA LYS A 51 -26.14 -41.38 -7.30
C LYS A 51 -24.62 -41.56 -7.37
N ALA A 52 -24.14 -42.80 -7.28
CA ALA A 52 -22.71 -43.13 -7.32
C ALA A 52 -22.07 -42.79 -8.68
N GLN A 53 -22.77 -43.06 -9.78
CA GLN A 53 -22.29 -42.74 -11.13
C GLN A 53 -22.22 -41.22 -11.34
N ARG A 54 -23.22 -40.46 -10.89
CA ARG A 54 -23.21 -39.00 -10.98
C ARG A 54 -22.05 -38.39 -10.18
N ALA A 55 -21.85 -38.84 -8.95
CA ALA A 55 -20.72 -38.41 -8.13
C ALA A 55 -19.36 -38.72 -8.80
N SER A 56 -19.21 -39.90 -9.40
CA SER A 56 -18.00 -40.27 -10.13
C SER A 56 -17.73 -39.37 -11.34
N ARG A 57 -18.77 -39.04 -12.12
CA ARG A 57 -18.65 -38.12 -13.27
C ARG A 57 -18.31 -36.70 -12.83
N MET A 58 -18.95 -36.18 -11.77
CA MET A 58 -18.62 -34.87 -11.20
C MET A 58 -17.17 -34.79 -10.76
N ARG A 59 -16.64 -35.82 -10.09
CA ARG A 59 -15.22 -35.87 -9.70
C ARG A 59 -14.27 -35.88 -10.89
N ARG A 60 -14.58 -36.65 -11.95
CA ARG A 60 -13.76 -36.67 -13.17
C ARG A 60 -13.75 -35.33 -13.87
N LEU A 61 -14.90 -34.65 -13.96
CA LEU A 61 -15.00 -33.30 -14.49
C LEU A 61 -14.16 -32.33 -13.66
N GLU A 62 -14.26 -32.41 -12.33
CA GLU A 62 -13.50 -31.56 -11.40
C GLU A 62 -11.98 -31.72 -11.55
N GLN A 63 -11.51 -32.96 -11.69
CA GLN A 63 -10.09 -33.23 -11.92
C GLN A 63 -9.62 -32.73 -13.29
N ALA A 64 -10.38 -33.03 -14.35
CA ALA A 64 -10.01 -32.65 -15.71
C ALA A 64 -10.09 -31.14 -15.96
N ALA A 65 -11.03 -30.45 -15.33
CA ALA A 65 -11.26 -29.02 -15.52
C ALA A 65 -10.48 -28.13 -14.53
N ARG A 66 -9.68 -28.71 -13.62
CA ARG A 66 -9.07 -27.98 -12.50
C ARG A 66 -8.30 -26.74 -12.93
N SER A 67 -7.51 -26.80 -14.00
CA SER A 67 -6.73 -25.67 -14.51
C SER A 67 -7.58 -24.51 -15.04
N TYR A 68 -8.85 -24.75 -15.35
CA TYR A 68 -9.75 -23.76 -15.93
C TYR A 68 -10.58 -23.02 -14.88
N PHE A 69 -10.93 -23.66 -13.77
CA PHE A 69 -11.75 -23.04 -12.72
C PHE A 69 -10.95 -22.69 -11.47
N ALA A 70 -9.75 -23.24 -11.29
CA ALA A 70 -8.88 -22.83 -10.19
C ALA A 70 -8.44 -21.38 -10.41
N GLY A 71 -8.68 -20.53 -9.43
CA GLY A 71 -8.10 -19.19 -9.43
C GLY A 71 -6.58 -19.25 -9.19
N ALA A 72 -5.91 -18.15 -9.48
CA ALA A 72 -4.48 -17.95 -9.24
C ALA A 72 -4.24 -17.24 -7.91
N LYS A 73 -3.02 -17.29 -7.38
CA LYS A 73 -2.66 -16.43 -6.25
C LYS A 73 -2.38 -15.02 -6.75
N TYR A 74 -2.82 -13.99 -6.02
CA TYR A 74 -2.32 -12.64 -6.26
C TYR A 74 -0.82 -12.56 -6.02
N ALA A 75 -0.16 -11.63 -6.69
CA ALA A 75 1.23 -11.30 -6.42
C ALA A 75 1.33 -10.51 -5.10
N GLY A 76 2.25 -10.90 -4.22
CA GLY A 76 2.42 -10.30 -2.90
C GLY A 76 2.18 -11.32 -1.79
N GLY A 77 3.10 -11.38 -0.81
CA GLY A 77 3.23 -12.50 0.13
C GLY A 77 1.97 -12.83 0.93
N ASP A 78 1.69 -12.06 1.99
CA ASP A 78 0.69 -12.39 3.02
C ASP A 78 -0.79 -12.29 2.57
N ILE A 79 -1.03 -12.24 1.26
CA ILE A 79 -2.36 -12.13 0.68
C ILE A 79 -2.90 -13.55 0.46
N THR A 80 -4.02 -13.85 1.11
CA THR A 80 -4.70 -15.15 0.96
C THR A 80 -5.80 -15.12 -0.09
N ALA A 81 -6.16 -13.93 -0.59
CA ALA A 81 -7.12 -13.79 -1.68
C ALA A 81 -6.65 -14.53 -2.95
N VAL A 82 -7.62 -14.92 -3.76
CA VAL A 82 -7.43 -15.72 -4.98
C VAL A 82 -7.97 -14.93 -6.17
N ASP A 83 -7.14 -14.79 -7.20
CA ASP A 83 -7.45 -14.14 -8.45
C ASP A 83 -8.27 -15.09 -9.34
N TYR A 84 -9.55 -14.78 -9.55
CA TYR A 84 -10.43 -15.53 -10.44
C TYR A 84 -10.67 -14.85 -11.80
N HIS A 85 -9.95 -13.78 -12.17
CA HIS A 85 -10.19 -13.03 -13.42
C HIS A 85 -10.08 -13.91 -14.67
N GLN A 86 -9.27 -14.98 -14.61
CA GLN A 86 -9.10 -15.95 -15.69
C GLN A 86 -9.72 -17.32 -15.39
N ALA A 87 -10.50 -17.45 -14.31
CA ALA A 87 -11.17 -18.69 -13.98
C ALA A 87 -12.54 -18.76 -14.64
N LEU A 88 -12.92 -19.96 -15.08
CA LEU A 88 -14.28 -20.31 -15.50
C LEU A 88 -15.07 -20.75 -14.27
N PRO A 89 -16.12 -20.02 -13.84
CA PRO A 89 -16.99 -20.49 -12.76
C PRO A 89 -17.79 -21.70 -13.26
N VAL A 90 -17.46 -22.90 -12.77
CA VAL A 90 -18.17 -24.13 -13.15
C VAL A 90 -19.03 -24.61 -11.99
N VAL A 91 -20.34 -24.66 -12.20
CA VAL A 91 -21.33 -25.17 -11.25
C VAL A 91 -21.84 -26.52 -11.74
N VAL A 92 -21.88 -27.51 -10.85
CA VAL A 92 -22.48 -28.82 -11.11
C VAL A 92 -23.75 -28.98 -10.30
N THR A 93 -24.73 -29.68 -10.86
CA THR A 93 -25.98 -30.03 -10.18
C THR A 93 -26.55 -31.34 -10.71
N GLU A 94 -27.59 -31.84 -10.06
CA GLU A 94 -28.31 -33.06 -10.43
C GLU A 94 -29.77 -32.70 -10.66
N LEU A 95 -30.38 -33.21 -11.73
CA LEU A 95 -31.79 -32.93 -12.01
C LEU A 95 -32.70 -33.41 -10.87
N GLU A 96 -32.41 -34.59 -10.31
CA GLU A 96 -33.15 -35.13 -9.17
C GLU A 96 -33.07 -34.25 -7.93
N ARG A 97 -31.93 -33.56 -7.74
CA ARG A 97 -31.75 -32.63 -6.62
C ARG A 97 -32.56 -31.35 -6.85
N ILE A 98 -32.56 -30.83 -8.07
CA ILE A 98 -33.39 -29.68 -8.45
C ILE A 98 -34.87 -30.00 -8.21
N THR A 99 -35.35 -31.16 -8.68
CA THR A 99 -36.76 -31.53 -8.53
C THR A 99 -37.16 -31.84 -7.08
N ALA A 100 -36.23 -32.32 -6.25
CA ALA A 100 -36.50 -32.65 -4.85
C ALA A 100 -36.50 -31.42 -3.92
N ASP A 101 -35.84 -30.32 -4.29
CA ASP A 101 -35.83 -29.10 -3.49
C ASP A 101 -37.13 -28.31 -3.71
N PRO A 102 -37.88 -27.91 -2.66
CA PRO A 102 -39.09 -27.10 -2.80
C PRO A 102 -38.86 -25.76 -3.51
N LYS A 103 -37.63 -25.23 -3.48
CA LYS A 103 -37.22 -24.01 -4.19
C LYS A 103 -36.69 -24.30 -5.59
N GLY A 104 -36.69 -25.56 -6.02
CA GLY A 104 -36.20 -25.96 -7.33
C GLY A 104 -34.74 -25.57 -7.55
N ALA A 105 -34.47 -24.99 -8.73
CA ALA A 105 -33.14 -24.49 -9.08
C ALA A 105 -32.68 -23.29 -8.23
N ALA A 106 -33.59 -22.61 -7.53
CA ALA A 106 -33.26 -21.54 -6.59
C ALA A 106 -32.84 -22.05 -5.20
N GLY A 107 -32.99 -23.36 -4.95
CA GLY A 107 -32.57 -24.01 -3.72
C GLY A 107 -31.05 -24.18 -3.59
N LYS A 108 -30.62 -24.87 -2.52
CA LYS A 108 -29.21 -25.19 -2.30
C LYS A 108 -28.81 -26.43 -3.09
N VAL A 109 -28.89 -26.31 -4.40
CA VAL A 109 -28.78 -27.45 -5.33
C VAL A 109 -27.57 -27.37 -6.27
N GLY A 110 -26.84 -26.26 -6.28
CA GLY A 110 -25.63 -26.09 -7.09
C GLY A 110 -24.37 -26.32 -6.27
N ARG A 111 -23.33 -26.89 -6.86
CA ARG A 111 -21.99 -27.00 -6.25
C ARG A 111 -20.97 -26.42 -7.19
N ARG A 112 -20.22 -25.40 -6.76
CA ARG A 112 -19.08 -24.89 -7.55
C ARG A 112 -17.92 -25.89 -7.49
N LEU A 113 -17.32 -26.20 -8.64
CA LEU A 113 -16.12 -27.04 -8.67
C LEU A 113 -14.98 -26.37 -7.89
N GLY A 114 -14.23 -27.15 -7.12
CA GLY A 114 -13.27 -26.64 -6.14
C GLY A 114 -13.86 -26.33 -4.77
N ARG A 115 -15.18 -26.46 -4.60
CA ARG A 115 -15.88 -26.39 -3.31
C ARG A 115 -16.69 -27.66 -3.09
N GLU A 116 -16.77 -28.13 -1.85
CA GLU A 116 -17.49 -29.36 -1.53
C GLU A 116 -18.99 -29.13 -1.26
N GLU A 117 -19.34 -27.93 -0.82
CA GLU A 117 -20.69 -27.64 -0.35
C GLU A 117 -21.72 -27.39 -1.47
N TRP A 118 -22.95 -27.81 -1.19
CA TRP A 118 -24.12 -27.46 -2.01
C TRP A 118 -24.66 -26.10 -1.57
N GLN A 119 -24.82 -25.20 -2.52
CA GLN A 119 -25.09 -23.79 -2.33
C GLN A 119 -26.23 -23.34 -3.24
N THR A 120 -26.75 -22.12 -2.98
CA THR A 120 -27.60 -21.45 -3.96
C THR A 120 -26.77 -21.07 -5.18
N LEU A 121 -27.41 -20.85 -6.34
CA LEU A 121 -26.69 -20.43 -7.55
C LEU A 121 -25.92 -19.11 -7.32
N THR A 122 -26.52 -18.17 -6.58
CA THR A 122 -25.90 -16.88 -6.27
C THR A 122 -24.62 -17.04 -5.46
N ASP A 123 -24.65 -17.86 -4.42
CA ASP A 123 -23.50 -18.14 -3.55
C ASP A 123 -22.42 -18.94 -4.29
N ALA A 124 -22.84 -19.92 -5.10
CA ALA A 124 -21.92 -20.73 -5.90
C ALA A 124 -21.10 -19.88 -6.87
N LEU A 125 -21.70 -18.81 -7.40
CA LEU A 125 -21.05 -17.88 -8.30
C LEU A 125 -20.32 -16.74 -7.58
N ASP A 126 -20.37 -16.63 -6.26
CA ASP A 126 -19.69 -15.57 -5.51
C ASP A 126 -18.26 -16.00 -5.12
N ASN A 127 -17.33 -15.04 -5.15
CA ASN A 127 -15.94 -15.21 -4.76
C ASN A 127 -15.66 -14.39 -3.48
N PRO A 128 -16.07 -14.88 -2.30
CA PRO A 128 -15.76 -14.19 -1.05
C PRO A 128 -14.26 -14.10 -0.78
N ASP A 129 -13.47 -15.01 -1.36
CA ASP A 129 -12.02 -15.07 -1.33
C ASP A 129 -11.35 -14.33 -2.50
N GLY A 130 -12.12 -13.62 -3.34
CA GLY A 130 -11.63 -12.89 -4.52
C GLY A 130 -11.16 -11.46 -4.26
N ASP A 131 -11.46 -10.55 -5.20
CA ASP A 131 -11.06 -9.13 -5.20
C ASP A 131 -11.51 -8.40 -3.95
N ARG A 132 -12.71 -8.71 -3.44
CA ARG A 132 -13.22 -8.09 -2.21
C ARG A 132 -12.28 -8.34 -1.03
N LEU A 133 -11.76 -9.56 -0.91
CA LEU A 133 -10.79 -9.90 0.12
C LEU A 133 -9.41 -9.30 -0.19
N TYR A 134 -9.01 -9.30 -1.46
CA TYR A 134 -7.75 -8.72 -1.93
C TYR A 134 -7.62 -7.24 -1.55
N VAL A 135 -8.65 -6.43 -1.79
CA VAL A 135 -8.67 -5.00 -1.46
C VAL A 135 -8.47 -4.80 0.04
N VAL A 136 -9.25 -5.50 0.87
CA VAL A 136 -9.16 -5.39 2.33
C VAL A 136 -7.77 -5.80 2.84
N GLN A 137 -7.22 -6.91 2.34
CA GLN A 137 -5.90 -7.39 2.77
C GLN A 137 -4.78 -6.46 2.33
N THR A 138 -4.88 -5.88 1.13
CA THR A 138 -3.90 -4.93 0.59
C THR A 138 -3.90 -3.64 1.39
N GLU A 139 -5.07 -3.09 1.72
CA GLU A 139 -5.19 -1.91 2.59
C GLU A 139 -4.60 -2.16 3.98
N GLN A 140 -4.90 -3.32 4.58
CA GLN A 140 -4.32 -3.71 5.85
C GLN A 140 -2.80 -3.87 5.78
N ALA A 141 -2.29 -4.49 4.73
CA ALA A 141 -0.84 -4.64 4.51
C ALA A 141 -0.16 -3.27 4.39
N HIS A 142 -0.73 -2.36 3.60
CA HIS A 142 -0.23 -0.98 3.49
C HIS A 142 -0.29 -0.22 4.81
N ARG A 143 -1.37 -0.38 5.59
CA ARG A 143 -1.46 0.24 6.91
C ARG A 143 -0.38 -0.27 7.85
N ARG A 144 -0.19 -1.59 7.94
CA ARG A 144 0.88 -2.19 8.74
C ARG A 144 2.26 -1.73 8.29
N GLN A 145 2.48 -1.59 6.98
CA GLN A 145 3.72 -1.08 6.44
C GLN A 145 3.96 0.38 6.86
N LYS A 146 2.96 1.25 6.73
CA LYS A 146 3.05 2.66 7.18
C LYS A 146 3.31 2.76 8.67
N GLU A 147 2.67 1.92 9.48
CA GLU A 147 2.92 1.86 10.93
C GLU A 147 4.35 1.42 11.25
N ARG A 148 4.89 0.42 10.53
CA ARG A 148 6.29 -0.02 10.67
C ARG A 148 7.28 1.06 10.24
N GLU A 149 7.01 1.73 9.11
CA GLU A 149 7.84 2.83 8.62
C GLU A 149 7.81 4.01 9.59
N ALA A 150 6.64 4.39 10.10
CA ALA A 150 6.50 5.43 11.11
C ALA A 150 7.23 5.08 12.41
N ALA A 151 7.12 3.84 12.90
CA ALA A 151 7.86 3.37 14.07
C ALA A 151 9.37 3.36 13.83
N THR A 152 9.81 2.96 12.64
CA THR A 152 11.23 2.98 12.25
C THR A 152 11.78 4.39 12.19
N LEU A 153 11.02 5.32 11.60
CA LEU A 153 11.39 6.73 11.58
C LEU A 153 11.45 7.27 13.02
N GLU A 154 10.43 7.01 13.84
CA GLU A 154 10.38 7.49 15.22
C GLU A 154 11.54 6.95 16.07
N ALA A 155 11.97 5.71 15.83
CA ALA A 155 13.15 5.13 16.46
C ALA A 155 14.46 5.82 16.03
N GLN A 156 14.50 6.41 14.83
CA GLN A 156 15.63 7.19 14.31
C GLN A 156 15.56 8.68 14.73
N ARG A 157 14.55 9.10 15.50
CA ARG A 157 14.40 10.50 15.91
C ARG A 157 15.62 10.94 16.75
N PRO A 158 16.37 11.96 16.32
CA PRO A 158 17.51 12.46 17.07
C PRO A 158 17.12 13.02 18.44
N VAL A 159 18.07 12.94 19.36
CA VAL A 159 17.99 13.56 20.68
C VAL A 159 18.94 14.75 20.75
N CYS A 160 18.53 15.79 21.46
CA CYS A 160 19.35 16.97 21.67
C CYS A 160 20.54 16.63 22.55
N ARG A 161 21.75 16.96 22.09
CA ARG A 161 22.98 16.73 22.86
C ARG A 161 23.06 17.56 24.15
N ARG A 162 22.40 18.72 24.20
CA ARG A 162 22.45 19.64 25.34
C ARG A 162 21.42 19.30 26.43
N CYS A 163 20.17 19.05 26.06
CA CYS A 163 19.09 18.81 27.02
C CYS A 163 18.54 17.37 27.03
N GLY A 164 19.02 16.48 26.15
CA GLY A 164 18.58 15.08 26.07
C GLY A 164 17.17 14.88 25.49
N ALA A 165 16.41 15.95 25.26
CA ALA A 165 15.06 15.84 24.72
C ALA A 165 15.07 15.39 23.25
N LYS A 166 14.13 14.52 22.89
CA LYS A 166 13.83 14.18 21.49
C LYS A 166 13.46 15.45 20.72
N PHE A 167 13.84 15.51 19.44
CA PHE A 167 13.45 16.64 18.60
C PHE A 167 11.94 16.68 18.39
N THR A 168 11.38 17.88 18.26
CA THR A 168 10.00 18.05 17.81
C THR A 168 9.86 17.64 16.35
N ASP A 169 8.63 17.40 15.89
CA ASP A 169 8.38 17.02 14.49
C ASP A 169 8.94 18.06 13.52
N ASP A 170 8.70 19.35 13.76
CA ASP A 170 9.20 20.45 12.93
C ASP A 170 10.73 20.48 12.88
N ARG A 171 11.39 20.37 14.03
CA ARG A 171 12.86 20.37 14.10
C ARG A 171 13.44 19.15 13.39
N TRP A 172 12.83 17.99 13.59
CA TRP A 172 13.27 16.75 12.97
C TRP A 172 13.06 16.77 11.45
N GLN A 173 11.94 17.33 10.96
CA GLN A 173 11.74 17.57 9.52
C GLN A 173 12.81 18.49 8.94
N MET A 174 13.13 19.61 9.61
CA MET A 174 14.19 20.53 9.18
C MET A 174 15.55 19.83 9.07
N VAL A 175 15.94 19.04 10.06
CA VAL A 175 17.23 18.31 10.08
C VAL A 175 17.30 17.25 8.98
N ARG A 176 16.17 16.59 8.67
CA ARG A 176 16.09 15.62 7.56
C ARG A 176 16.24 16.30 6.19
N GLN A 177 15.71 17.52 6.05
CA GLN A 177 15.76 18.28 4.79
C GLN A 177 17.13 18.94 4.56
N TYR A 178 17.80 19.40 5.63
CA TYR A 178 19.06 20.14 5.57
C TYR A 178 20.18 19.43 6.34
N ARG A 179 20.70 18.33 5.78
CA ARG A 179 21.69 17.47 6.46
C ARG A 179 23.07 18.09 6.69
N ALA A 180 23.38 19.23 6.07
CA ALA A 180 24.74 19.77 6.02
C ALA A 180 25.11 20.75 7.16
N ASP A 181 24.22 20.99 8.12
CA ASP A 181 24.45 21.99 9.17
C ASP A 181 25.03 21.38 10.45
N GLN A 182 26.11 21.97 10.98
CA GLN A 182 26.80 21.53 12.20
C GLN A 182 25.90 21.64 13.45
N LEU A 183 24.79 22.36 13.35
CA LEU A 183 23.84 22.60 14.44
C LEU A 183 22.68 21.59 14.46
N ASN A 184 22.72 20.55 13.64
CA ASN A 184 21.74 19.46 13.62
C ASN A 184 21.69 18.60 14.90
N GLU A 185 22.60 18.83 15.86
CA GLU A 185 22.65 18.15 17.17
C GLU A 185 21.80 18.84 18.26
N LEU A 186 21.31 20.06 18.02
CA LEU A 186 20.54 20.84 18.98
C LEU A 186 19.05 20.90 18.65
N CYS A 187 18.21 20.79 19.68
CA CYS A 187 16.78 21.09 19.56
C CYS A 187 16.56 22.59 19.33
N GLY A 188 15.38 22.96 18.82
CA GLY A 188 15.04 24.35 18.47
C GLY A 188 15.37 25.37 19.56
N PRO A 189 14.93 25.18 20.82
CA PRO A 189 15.25 26.11 21.90
C PRO A 189 16.76 26.23 22.19
N CYS A 190 17.47 25.10 22.32
CA CYS A 190 18.91 25.11 22.56
C CYS A 190 19.71 25.72 21.39
N LEU A 191 19.19 25.58 20.17
CA LEU A 191 19.77 26.21 18.97
C LEU A 191 19.62 27.73 19.02
N THR A 192 18.43 28.22 19.36
CA THR A 192 18.19 29.66 19.52
C THR A 192 19.12 30.26 20.57
N GLU A 193 19.21 29.64 21.75
CA GLU A 193 20.14 30.08 22.79
C GLU A 193 21.60 30.07 22.31
N HIS A 194 22.00 29.05 21.56
CA HIS A 194 23.36 28.99 20.99
C HIS A 194 23.63 30.16 20.04
N HIS A 195 22.67 30.49 19.17
CA HIS A 195 22.78 31.65 18.29
C HIS A 195 22.82 32.98 19.06
N GLU A 196 22.01 33.12 20.11
CA GLU A 196 22.01 34.31 20.97
C GLU A 196 23.34 34.47 21.71
N GLN A 197 23.90 33.39 22.26
CA GLN A 197 25.22 33.40 22.90
C GLN A 197 26.32 33.75 21.91
N ALA A 198 26.31 33.16 20.72
CA ALA A 198 27.29 33.47 19.67
C ALA A 198 27.20 34.93 19.22
N LYS A 199 25.98 35.48 19.11
CA LYS A 199 25.76 36.88 18.77
C LYS A 199 26.27 37.80 19.88
N ALA A 200 25.92 37.51 21.13
CA ALA A 200 26.37 38.29 22.28
C ALA A 200 27.90 38.30 22.41
N ALA A 201 28.56 37.17 22.16
CA ALA A 201 30.02 37.07 22.17
C ALA A 201 30.67 37.96 21.08
N ARG A 202 30.13 37.94 19.85
CA ARG A 202 30.60 38.82 18.76
C ARG A 202 30.37 40.30 19.07
N ASP A 203 29.23 40.63 19.66
CA ASP A 203 28.93 42.02 20.05
C ASP A 203 29.84 42.48 21.19
N ALA A 204 30.20 41.60 22.13
CA ALA A 204 31.16 41.88 23.19
C ALA A 204 32.58 42.08 22.65
N GLU A 205 33.03 41.23 21.73
CA GLU A 205 34.32 41.37 21.04
C GLU A 205 34.42 42.72 20.32
N ARG A 206 33.40 43.08 19.53
CA ARG A 206 33.35 44.38 18.85
C ARG A 206 33.42 45.56 19.83
N ARG A 207 32.70 45.48 20.95
CA ARG A 207 32.77 46.54 21.98
C ARG A 207 34.15 46.63 22.63
N ALA A 208 34.82 45.50 22.84
CA ALA A 208 36.18 45.46 23.38
C ALA A 208 37.18 46.08 22.39
N GLU A 209 37.06 45.77 21.09
CA GLU A 209 37.86 46.38 20.03
C GLU A 209 37.62 47.89 19.94
N GLU A 210 36.36 48.34 19.97
CA GLU A 210 36.02 49.76 19.97
C GLU A 210 36.54 50.49 21.21
N ALA A 211 36.47 49.85 22.39
CA ALA A 211 37.00 50.39 23.63
C ALA A 211 38.54 50.50 23.59
N ALA A 212 39.23 49.46 23.11
CA ALA A 212 40.67 49.46 22.92
C ALA A 212 41.11 50.54 21.91
N ALA A 213 40.36 50.71 20.82
CA ALA A 213 40.62 51.76 19.84
C ALA A 213 40.44 53.17 20.43
N ARG A 214 39.41 53.38 21.27
CA ARG A 214 39.20 54.65 21.98
C ARG A 214 40.32 54.93 22.99
N GLU A 215 40.72 53.93 23.78
CA GLU A 215 41.81 54.07 24.74
C GLU A 215 43.14 54.37 24.04
N ALA A 216 43.43 53.71 22.92
CA ALA A 216 44.60 53.99 22.09
C ALA A 216 44.59 55.44 21.56
N ALA A 217 43.45 55.91 21.05
CA ALA A 217 43.28 57.28 20.57
C ALA A 217 43.44 58.31 21.70
N GLU A 218 42.90 58.04 22.90
CA GLU A 218 43.09 58.91 24.07
C GLU A 218 44.54 58.92 24.57
N ALA A 219 45.22 57.78 24.56
CA ALA A 219 46.64 57.68 24.92
C ALA A 219 47.53 58.45 23.93
N GLU A 220 47.23 58.38 22.63
CA GLU A 220 47.90 59.17 21.59
C GLU A 220 47.63 60.67 21.78
N ALA A 221 46.38 61.07 22.03
CA ALA A 221 46.02 62.46 22.33
C ALA A 221 46.75 63.01 23.57
N LYS A 222 46.90 62.21 24.64
CA LYS A 222 47.66 62.58 25.84
C LYS A 222 49.17 62.72 25.56
N LYS A 223 49.77 61.82 24.77
CA LYS A 223 51.18 61.94 24.32
C LYS A 223 51.40 63.25 23.55
N ASN A 224 50.48 63.61 22.66
CA ASN A 224 50.55 64.84 21.88
C ASN A 224 50.42 66.11 22.74
N ARG A 225 49.66 66.10 23.85
CA ARG A 225 49.59 67.22 24.79
C ARG A 225 50.85 67.40 25.64
N GLY A 226 51.61 66.32 25.90
CA GLY A 226 52.88 66.38 26.66
C GLY A 226 54.05 67.00 25.89
N LEU A 227 54.03 66.98 24.55
CA LEU A 227 55.11 67.52 23.71
C LEU A 227 55.14 69.05 23.64
N PHE A 228 54.06 69.75 23.99
CA PHE A 228 53.98 71.22 23.95
C PHE A 228 54.26 71.90 25.31
N GLY A 229 54.61 71.15 26.36
CA GLY A 229 54.80 71.67 27.73
C GLY A 229 56.24 71.93 28.19
N ARG A 230 57.27 71.55 27.42
CA ARG A 230 58.70 71.76 27.78
C ARG A 230 59.38 72.82 26.90
N ARG A 231 58.98 74.08 27.03
CA ARG A 231 59.79 75.26 26.68
C ARG A 231 59.39 76.45 27.54
N ARG A 232 59.97 76.54 28.74
CA ARG A 232 60.28 77.81 29.43
C ARG A 232 61.52 77.57 30.29
#